data_AF-A0A7C4T851-F1
#
_entry.id   AF-A0A7C4T851-F1
#
_cell.length_a   1.000
_cell.length_b   1.000
_cell.length_c   1.000
_cell.angle_alpha   90.00
_cell.angle_beta   90.00
_cell.angle_gamma   90.00
#
_symmetry.space_group_name_H-M   'P 1'
#
loop_
_entity.id
_entity.type
_entity.pdbx_description
1 polymer ?
#
loop_
_entity_poly.entity_id
_entity_poly.type
_entity_poly.pdbx_seq_one_letter_code
_entity_poly.pdbx_strand_id
1 'polypeptide(L)'
;MASRRTATALQERASIDDPKEDGDRKDLEARLSRMRSRQLRELGERHHLSLHGLTRKSDLIRALVESPIAPSLLVELGVDRDIPADEVLEAVKDSDADFARVEDLLEQARIRFEERRFDSSIEAAQEAARLAERTTHQLRRSSWSYAILAARGLLEPCDPSDPEVKRALDLLARAKDRFAKGSLRDETILQELAKSTHAVQEKQSEAVRASLAAVRDSIREVANLGAAVAMPEDAWTQAADLLDRGDLWGAKEHLARAAQLATEARERRVREIAEALSAVEDHIALARNVGADPSEAEAVLREAKAAVARREYGLAGDLVKRAERLAMEGQQRQIRKAMELRQAQMERAYAVIAASEPIVQEAESYGLDVGEARVLLRQARDVAAKGDYLAGLTYARNAEEAVLRLVPRISEERRKRGIAPPTAGICGVCQSGRLHFYDNGWGRCLDCGSSFRWRGPAGLLERFRGLLGA
;
A
#
# COMPACT_ATOMS: atom_id res chain seq x y z
N MET A 1 -2.99 -19.87 -55.00
CA MET A 1 -2.44 -18.56 -54.57
C MET A 1 -1.57 -18.73 -53.32
N ALA A 2 -0.40 -19.35 -53.45
CA ALA A 2 0.58 -19.53 -52.37
C ALA A 2 1.98 -19.86 -52.92
N SER A 3 2.46 -19.07 -53.89
CA SER A 3 3.79 -19.32 -54.50
C SER A 3 4.44 -18.05 -55.10
N ARG A 4 4.26 -16.89 -54.46
CA ARG A 4 4.87 -15.61 -54.89
C ARG A 4 5.43 -14.74 -53.76
N ARG A 5 5.69 -15.30 -52.57
CA ARG A 5 6.21 -14.53 -51.42
C ARG A 5 7.65 -14.86 -50.99
N THR A 6 8.35 -15.75 -51.68
CA THR A 6 9.74 -16.12 -51.35
C THR A 6 10.79 -15.58 -52.33
N ALA A 7 10.39 -14.84 -53.37
CA ALA A 7 11.33 -14.31 -54.38
C ALA A 7 11.70 -12.82 -54.18
N THR A 8 11.20 -12.15 -53.13
CA THR A 8 11.41 -10.70 -52.93
C THR A 8 12.23 -10.37 -51.68
N ALA A 9 12.69 -11.38 -50.92
CA ALA A 9 13.47 -11.18 -49.68
C ALA A 9 14.99 -11.42 -49.84
N LEU A 10 15.46 -11.67 -51.07
CA LEU A 10 16.88 -11.92 -51.37
C LEU A 10 17.53 -10.84 -52.24
N GLN A 11 16.85 -9.72 -52.48
CA GLN A 11 17.33 -8.65 -53.37
C GLN A 11 17.43 -7.26 -52.70
N GLU A 12 17.23 -7.17 -51.38
CA GLU A 12 17.33 -5.93 -50.58
C GLU A 12 18.54 -5.91 -49.60
N ARG A 13 19.51 -6.82 -49.78
CA ARG A 13 20.80 -6.81 -49.05
C ARG A 13 21.98 -6.27 -49.87
N ALA A 14 21.71 -5.63 -51.00
CA ALA A 14 22.73 -4.90 -51.73
C ALA A 14 22.58 -3.40 -51.42
N SER A 15 23.64 -2.85 -50.81
CA SER A 15 23.95 -1.41 -50.73
C SER A 15 23.20 -0.59 -49.68
N ILE A 16 23.49 -0.85 -48.41
CA ILE A 16 23.84 0.25 -47.51
C ILE A 16 25.33 0.05 -47.22
N ASP A 17 26.18 0.56 -48.12
CA ASP A 17 27.60 0.69 -47.83
C ASP A 17 27.71 1.73 -46.71
N ASP A 18 27.95 1.29 -45.48
CA ASP A 18 28.28 2.20 -44.38
C ASP A 18 29.56 2.93 -44.80
N PRO A 19 29.55 4.27 -44.95
CA PRO A 19 30.72 5.02 -45.39
C PRO A 19 31.95 4.79 -44.49
N LYS A 20 31.77 4.28 -43.27
CA LYS A 20 32.85 3.83 -42.39
C LYS A 20 33.50 2.52 -42.84
N GLU A 21 32.72 1.49 -43.19
CA GLU A 21 33.23 0.19 -43.66
C GLU A 21 34.04 0.34 -44.95
N ASP A 22 33.62 1.25 -45.82
CA ASP A 22 34.29 1.52 -47.09
C ASP A 22 35.64 2.27 -46.90
N GLY A 23 35.73 3.10 -45.85
CA GLY A 23 36.99 3.72 -45.41
C GLY A 23 37.94 2.71 -44.75
N ASP A 24 37.42 1.83 -43.89
CA ASP A 24 38.17 0.74 -43.24
C ASP A 24 38.83 -0.20 -44.25
N ARG A 25 38.07 -0.56 -45.28
CA ARG A 25 38.57 -1.40 -46.37
C ARG A 25 39.71 -0.75 -47.12
N LYS A 26 39.59 0.55 -47.45
CA LYS A 26 40.63 1.30 -48.18
C LYS A 26 41.91 1.47 -47.38
N ASP A 27 41.81 1.76 -46.09
CA ASP A 27 42.97 1.92 -45.21
C ASP A 27 43.70 0.59 -44.98
N LEU A 28 42.94 -0.49 -44.75
CA LEU A 28 43.49 -1.84 -44.62
C LEU A 28 44.16 -2.27 -45.92
N GLU A 29 43.50 -2.07 -47.06
CA GLU A 29 44.04 -2.36 -48.39
C GLU A 29 45.34 -1.58 -48.65
N ALA A 30 45.39 -0.29 -48.32
CA ALA A 30 46.58 0.54 -48.47
C ALA A 30 47.76 0.04 -47.61
N ARG A 31 47.49 -0.46 -46.39
CA ARG A 31 48.52 -1.00 -45.48
C ARG A 31 49.03 -2.36 -45.95
N LEU A 32 48.12 -3.27 -46.29
CA LEU A 32 48.43 -4.60 -46.81
C LEU A 32 49.16 -4.51 -48.16
N SER A 33 48.88 -3.48 -48.97
CA SER A 33 49.60 -3.23 -50.22
C SER A 33 51.10 -2.95 -50.04
N ARG A 34 51.53 -2.50 -48.85
CA ARG A 34 52.96 -2.26 -48.54
C ARG A 34 53.70 -3.52 -48.11
N MET A 35 52.99 -4.59 -47.74
CA MET A 35 53.58 -5.85 -47.27
C MET A 35 54.01 -6.74 -48.44
N ARG A 36 55.01 -7.60 -48.24
CA ARG A 36 55.40 -8.61 -49.24
C ARG A 36 54.39 -9.78 -49.23
N SER A 37 54.23 -10.47 -50.36
CA SER A 37 53.26 -11.59 -50.47
C SER A 37 53.50 -12.70 -49.45
N ARG A 38 54.74 -12.92 -49.02
CA ARG A 38 55.09 -13.85 -47.94
C ARG A 38 54.51 -13.39 -46.59
N GLN A 39 54.65 -12.12 -46.26
CA GLN A 39 54.14 -11.55 -45.01
C GLN A 39 52.61 -11.54 -44.98
N LEU A 40 51.94 -11.35 -46.12
CA LEU A 40 50.49 -11.45 -46.22
C LEU A 40 50.00 -12.89 -45.95
N ARG A 41 50.74 -13.91 -46.42
CA ARG A 41 50.43 -15.31 -46.12
C ARG A 41 50.68 -15.65 -44.66
N GLU A 42 51.81 -15.22 -44.11
CA GLU A 42 52.11 -15.36 -42.68
C GLU A 42 51.09 -14.62 -41.81
N LEU A 43 50.55 -13.47 -42.26
CA LEU A 43 49.45 -12.76 -41.59
C LEU A 43 48.14 -13.55 -41.68
N GLY A 44 47.79 -14.10 -42.85
CA GLY A 44 46.61 -14.97 -42.99
C GLY A 44 46.69 -16.23 -42.14
N GLU A 45 47.84 -16.91 -42.13
CA GLU A 45 48.07 -18.10 -41.30
C GLU A 45 47.95 -17.81 -39.80
N ARG A 46 48.46 -16.65 -39.35
CA ARG A 46 48.33 -16.22 -37.95
C ARG A 46 46.88 -16.02 -37.50
N HIS A 47 45.99 -15.65 -38.43
CA HIS A 47 44.57 -15.48 -38.17
C HIS A 47 43.72 -16.63 -38.72
N HIS A 48 44.33 -17.80 -38.97
CA HIS A 48 43.65 -19.00 -39.46
C HIS A 48 42.90 -18.83 -40.78
N LEU A 49 43.26 -17.86 -41.61
CA LEU A 49 42.78 -17.77 -42.98
C LEU A 49 43.67 -18.53 -43.95
N SER A 50 43.08 -19.53 -44.59
CA SER A 50 43.74 -20.25 -45.67
C SER A 50 43.83 -19.38 -46.92
N LEU A 51 45.03 -18.86 -47.17
CA LEU A 51 45.37 -18.12 -48.40
C LEU A 51 46.06 -19.02 -49.45
N HIS A 52 45.92 -20.34 -49.31
CA HIS A 52 46.56 -21.32 -50.18
C HIS A 52 45.91 -21.32 -51.57
N GLY A 53 46.74 -21.31 -52.63
CA GLY A 53 46.28 -21.24 -54.03
C GLY A 53 46.23 -19.82 -54.61
N LEU A 54 46.33 -18.77 -53.79
CA LEU A 54 46.38 -17.39 -54.26
C LEU A 54 47.82 -16.99 -54.60
N THR A 55 48.08 -16.82 -55.90
CA THR A 55 49.42 -16.50 -56.43
C THR A 55 49.66 -15.01 -56.59
N ARG A 56 48.62 -14.22 -56.88
CA ARG A 56 48.72 -12.77 -57.07
C ARG A 56 48.55 -12.02 -55.74
N LYS A 57 49.36 -10.98 -55.55
CA LYS A 57 49.34 -10.15 -54.33
C LYS A 57 48.00 -9.44 -54.13
N SER A 58 47.38 -8.96 -55.20
CA SER A 58 46.06 -8.32 -55.16
C SER A 58 44.99 -9.26 -54.62
N ASP A 59 45.03 -10.55 -54.99
CA ASP A 59 44.06 -11.54 -54.54
C ASP A 59 44.25 -11.90 -53.06
N LEU A 60 45.51 -11.93 -52.59
CA LEU A 60 45.83 -12.08 -51.16
C LEU A 60 45.30 -10.91 -50.32
N ILE A 61 45.48 -9.68 -50.81
CA ILE A 61 45.00 -8.48 -50.11
C ILE A 61 43.47 -8.47 -50.08
N ARG A 62 42.81 -8.70 -51.22
CA ARG A 62 41.35 -8.75 -51.29
C ARG A 62 40.77 -9.80 -50.34
N ALA A 63 41.34 -11.01 -50.31
CA ALA A 63 40.90 -12.07 -49.40
C ALA A 63 41.07 -11.70 -47.92
N LEU A 64 42.07 -10.90 -47.57
CA LEU A 64 42.28 -10.43 -46.19
C LEU A 64 41.33 -9.26 -45.81
N VAL A 65 41.05 -8.37 -46.76
CA VAL A 65 40.15 -7.21 -46.56
C VAL A 65 38.68 -7.62 -46.51
N GLU A 66 38.28 -8.61 -47.31
CA GLU A 66 36.91 -9.12 -47.35
C GLU A 66 36.62 -10.16 -46.26
N SER A 67 37.63 -10.54 -45.47
CA SER A 67 37.48 -11.55 -44.43
C SER A 67 36.81 -10.99 -43.18
N PRO A 68 36.02 -11.81 -42.44
CA PRO A 68 35.49 -11.43 -41.11
C PRO A 68 36.57 -11.04 -40.09
N ILE A 69 37.85 -11.36 -40.33
CA ILE A 69 38.96 -10.94 -39.46
C ILE A 69 39.49 -9.53 -39.76
N ALA A 70 38.99 -8.85 -40.80
CA ALA A 70 39.47 -7.54 -41.22
C ALA A 70 39.53 -6.50 -40.07
N PRO A 71 38.56 -6.44 -39.13
CA PRO A 71 38.65 -5.56 -37.97
C PRO A 71 39.86 -5.88 -37.06
N SER A 72 40.14 -7.15 -36.82
CA SER A 72 41.29 -7.60 -36.02
C SER A 72 42.63 -7.28 -36.70
N LEU A 73 42.69 -7.35 -38.04
CA LEU A 73 43.88 -6.98 -38.82
C LEU A 73 44.15 -5.48 -38.79
N LEU A 74 43.12 -4.64 -38.81
CA LEU A 74 43.24 -3.19 -38.69
C LEU A 74 43.89 -2.81 -37.34
N VAL A 75 43.46 -3.46 -36.25
CA VAL A 75 44.03 -3.28 -34.91
C VAL A 75 45.49 -3.73 -34.85
N GLU A 76 45.83 -4.90 -35.40
CA GLU A 76 47.20 -5.42 -35.37
C GLU A 76 48.18 -4.58 -36.21
N LEU A 77 47.75 -4.08 -37.37
CA LEU A 77 48.59 -3.31 -38.27
C LEU A 77 48.79 -1.85 -37.83
N GLY A 78 48.24 -1.49 -36.67
CA GLY A 78 48.37 -0.17 -36.06
C GLY A 78 47.95 0.92 -37.04
N VAL A 79 46.83 0.71 -37.75
CA VAL A 79 46.19 1.80 -38.47
C VAL A 79 45.71 2.75 -37.38
N ASP A 80 46.47 3.83 -37.16
CA ASP A 80 46.17 4.89 -36.21
C ASP A 80 44.78 5.43 -36.55
N ARG A 81 43.78 4.88 -35.89
CA ARG A 81 42.46 5.45 -35.79
C ARG A 81 42.30 5.92 -34.35
N ASP A 82 41.67 7.08 -34.22
CA ASP A 82 40.92 7.48 -33.05
C ASP A 82 39.69 6.55 -32.89
N ILE A 83 39.90 5.23 -32.77
CA ILE A 83 38.83 4.32 -32.36
C ILE A 83 38.48 4.75 -30.94
N PRO A 84 37.21 5.10 -30.65
CA PRO A 84 36.80 5.45 -29.30
C PRO A 84 37.24 4.33 -28.36
N ALA A 85 38.01 4.67 -27.32
CA ALA A 85 38.59 3.69 -26.40
C ALA A 85 37.53 2.73 -25.83
N ASP A 86 36.26 3.17 -25.76
CA ASP A 86 35.11 2.40 -25.32
C ASP A 86 34.77 1.21 -26.24
N GLU A 87 34.89 1.32 -27.56
CA GLU A 87 34.65 0.19 -28.49
C GLU A 87 35.74 -0.88 -28.36
N VAL A 88 36.98 -0.45 -28.12
CA VAL A 88 38.13 -1.35 -27.95
C VAL A 88 38.07 -2.09 -26.60
N LEU A 89 37.51 -1.46 -25.56
CA LEU A 89 37.37 -2.05 -24.24
C LEU A 89 36.40 -3.25 -24.24
N GLU A 90 35.25 -3.10 -24.89
CA GLU A 90 34.23 -4.16 -24.96
C GLU A 90 34.72 -5.36 -25.79
N ALA A 91 35.43 -5.12 -26.91
CA ALA A 91 35.93 -6.20 -27.77
C ALA A 91 36.98 -7.11 -27.11
N VAL A 92 37.69 -6.62 -26.09
CA VAL A 92 38.76 -7.37 -25.39
C VAL A 92 38.18 -8.29 -24.31
N LYS A 93 36.95 -8.02 -23.84
CA LYS A 93 36.30 -8.78 -22.76
C LYS A 93 36.22 -10.29 -23.03
N ASP A 94 36.11 -10.65 -24.30
CA ASP A 94 35.90 -12.03 -24.76
C ASP A 94 37.19 -12.76 -25.19
N SER A 95 38.37 -12.14 -25.04
CA SER A 95 39.63 -12.81 -25.37
C SER A 95 40.17 -13.60 -24.17
N ASP A 96 40.00 -14.92 -24.20
CA ASP A 96 40.59 -15.83 -23.22
C ASP A 96 42.08 -16.06 -23.50
N ALA A 97 42.88 -15.96 -22.45
CA ALA A 97 44.31 -16.22 -22.49
C ALA A 97 44.55 -17.75 -22.36
N ASP A 98 44.97 -18.41 -23.45
CA ASP A 98 45.25 -19.85 -23.47
C ASP A 98 46.66 -20.15 -22.91
N PHE A 99 46.74 -20.42 -21.61
CA PHE A 99 47.96 -20.88 -20.94
C PHE A 99 48.20 -22.40 -21.11
N ALA A 100 47.17 -23.19 -21.41
CA ALA A 100 47.29 -24.64 -21.54
C ALA A 100 48.27 -25.02 -22.66
N ARG A 101 48.19 -24.31 -23.79
CA ARG A 101 49.12 -24.52 -24.91
C ARG A 101 50.58 -24.14 -24.60
N VAL A 102 50.80 -23.18 -23.70
CA VAL A 102 52.16 -22.83 -23.23
C VAL A 102 52.73 -23.96 -22.39
N GLU A 103 51.91 -24.51 -21.48
CA GLU A 103 52.29 -25.66 -20.63
C GLU A 103 52.63 -26.90 -21.48
N ASP A 104 51.81 -27.20 -22.49
CA ASP A 104 52.05 -28.32 -23.41
C ASP A 104 53.39 -28.20 -24.15
N LEU A 105 53.75 -27.00 -24.62
CA LEU A 105 55.02 -26.77 -25.32
C LEU A 105 56.23 -26.88 -24.38
N LEU A 106 56.08 -26.47 -23.11
CA LEU A 106 57.12 -26.66 -22.10
C LEU A 106 57.30 -28.14 -21.73
N GLU A 107 56.22 -28.91 -21.61
CA GLU A 107 56.31 -30.35 -21.38
C GLU A 107 56.94 -31.07 -22.57
N GLN A 108 56.59 -30.69 -23.80
CA GLN A 108 57.26 -31.21 -25.01
C GLN A 108 58.75 -30.84 -25.05
N ALA A 109 59.12 -29.62 -24.65
CA ALA A 109 60.51 -29.22 -24.55
C ALA A 109 61.26 -30.08 -23.52
N ARG A 110 60.63 -30.40 -22.38
CA ARG A 110 61.18 -31.29 -21.33
C ARG A 110 61.41 -32.70 -21.84
N ILE A 111 60.39 -33.33 -22.43
CA ILE A 111 60.48 -34.70 -22.98
C ILE A 111 61.59 -34.78 -24.03
N ARG A 112 61.66 -33.82 -24.98
CA ARG A 112 62.70 -33.80 -26.02
C ARG A 112 64.11 -33.61 -25.46
N PHE A 113 64.24 -32.87 -24.35
CA PHE A 113 65.51 -32.72 -23.65
C PHE A 113 65.95 -34.04 -23.01
N GLU A 114 65.04 -34.73 -22.32
CA GLU A 114 65.30 -36.06 -21.73
C GLU A 114 65.71 -37.09 -22.79
N GLU A 115 65.13 -37.02 -23.99
CA GLU A 115 65.50 -37.83 -25.17
C GLU A 115 66.81 -37.40 -25.85
N ARG A 116 67.52 -36.37 -25.35
CA ARG A 116 68.73 -35.77 -25.94
C ARG A 116 68.54 -35.16 -27.33
N ARG A 117 67.31 -34.76 -27.67
CA ARG A 117 66.97 -34.04 -28.92
C ARG A 117 67.01 -32.54 -28.67
N PHE A 118 68.21 -32.00 -28.45
CA PHE A 118 68.40 -30.64 -27.96
C PHE A 118 67.87 -29.55 -28.90
N ASP A 119 68.07 -29.66 -30.22
CA ASP A 119 67.58 -28.65 -31.16
C ASP A 119 66.05 -28.52 -31.12
N SER A 120 65.34 -29.65 -31.15
CA SER A 120 63.87 -29.68 -31.07
C SER A 120 63.33 -29.25 -29.70
N SER A 121 64.13 -29.40 -28.64
CA SER A 121 63.81 -28.91 -27.30
C SER A 121 63.95 -27.38 -27.24
N ILE A 122 65.03 -26.82 -27.80
CA ILE A 122 65.25 -25.37 -27.91
C ILE A 122 64.14 -24.71 -28.73
N GLU A 123 63.75 -25.29 -29.86
CA GLU A 123 62.64 -24.78 -30.68
C GLU A 123 61.31 -24.76 -29.91
N ALA A 124 60.98 -25.85 -29.21
CA ALA A 124 59.76 -25.93 -28.40
C ALA A 124 59.79 -24.90 -27.25
N ALA A 125 60.94 -24.72 -26.59
CA ALA A 125 61.09 -23.73 -25.52
C ALA A 125 61.02 -22.28 -26.05
N GLN A 126 61.59 -21.97 -27.22
CA GLN A 126 61.48 -20.66 -27.84
C GLN A 126 60.04 -20.34 -28.26
N GLU A 127 59.33 -21.34 -28.80
CA GLU A 127 57.93 -21.18 -29.18
C GLU A 127 57.04 -21.02 -27.95
N ALA A 128 57.28 -21.80 -26.88
CA ALA A 128 56.62 -21.62 -25.59
C ALA A 128 56.85 -20.21 -25.03
N ALA A 129 58.08 -19.69 -25.09
CA ALA A 129 58.40 -18.34 -24.61
C ALA A 129 57.66 -17.25 -25.40
N ARG A 130 57.63 -17.33 -26.74
CA ARG A 130 56.88 -16.38 -27.58
C ARG A 130 55.39 -16.45 -27.33
N LEU A 131 54.84 -17.65 -27.14
CA LEU A 131 53.43 -17.83 -26.83
C LEU A 131 53.11 -17.25 -25.44
N ALA A 132 53.93 -17.54 -24.43
CA ALA A 132 53.79 -17.01 -23.08
C ALA A 132 53.80 -15.47 -23.05
N GLU A 133 54.68 -14.81 -23.81
CA GLU A 133 54.69 -13.34 -23.92
C GLU A 133 53.39 -12.80 -24.51
N ARG A 134 52.85 -13.44 -25.55
CA ARG A 134 51.56 -13.05 -26.17
C ARG A 134 50.39 -13.26 -25.20
N THR A 135 50.34 -14.42 -24.56
CA THR A 135 49.29 -14.76 -23.58
C THR A 135 49.33 -13.81 -22.39
N THR A 136 50.53 -13.43 -21.91
CA THR A 136 50.71 -12.42 -20.85
C THR A 136 50.21 -11.05 -21.28
N HIS A 137 50.49 -10.64 -22.52
CA HIS A 137 49.99 -9.38 -23.06
C HIS A 137 48.45 -9.37 -23.17
N GLN A 138 47.84 -10.46 -23.64
CA GLN A 138 46.38 -10.62 -23.70
C GLN A 138 45.75 -10.56 -22.32
N LEU A 139 46.25 -11.34 -21.36
CA LEU A 139 45.77 -11.32 -19.98
C LEU A 139 45.84 -9.91 -19.37
N ARG A 140 46.96 -9.20 -19.60
CA ARG A 140 47.11 -7.81 -19.12
C ARG A 140 46.12 -6.86 -19.80
N ARG A 141 45.85 -7.04 -21.09
CA ARG A 141 44.83 -6.25 -21.79
C ARG A 141 43.43 -6.51 -21.21
N SER A 142 43.07 -7.77 -20.96
CA SER A 142 41.79 -8.11 -20.32
C SER A 142 41.70 -7.53 -18.91
N SER A 143 42.75 -7.64 -18.08
CA SER A 143 42.74 -7.08 -16.72
C SER A 143 42.58 -5.56 -16.71
N TRP A 144 43.25 -4.85 -17.61
CA TRP A 144 43.07 -3.40 -17.79
C TRP A 144 41.65 -3.06 -18.23
N SER A 145 41.07 -3.82 -19.16
CA SER A 145 39.69 -3.59 -19.62
C SER A 145 38.71 -3.70 -18.45
N TYR A 146 38.76 -4.80 -17.69
CA TYR A 146 37.89 -4.99 -16.53
C TYR A 146 38.08 -3.90 -15.47
N ALA A 147 39.32 -3.47 -15.19
CA ALA A 147 39.59 -2.40 -14.23
C ALA A 147 38.98 -1.06 -14.68
N ILE A 148 39.13 -0.71 -15.96
CA ILE A 148 38.59 0.54 -16.53
C ILE A 148 37.06 0.50 -16.56
N LEU A 149 36.45 -0.63 -16.95
CA LEU A 149 34.99 -0.81 -16.97
C LEU A 149 34.41 -0.76 -15.56
N ALA A 150 35.05 -1.41 -14.58
CA ALA A 150 34.64 -1.34 -13.18
C ALA A 150 34.74 0.10 -12.64
N ALA A 151 35.85 0.79 -12.91
CA ALA A 151 36.02 2.18 -12.48
C ALA A 151 34.97 3.11 -13.13
N ARG A 152 34.67 2.91 -14.42
CA ARG A 152 33.60 3.62 -15.12
C ARG A 152 32.25 3.40 -14.43
N GLY A 153 31.86 2.14 -14.19
CA GLY A 153 30.58 1.82 -13.55
C GLY A 153 30.43 2.41 -12.15
N LEU A 154 31.52 2.52 -11.38
CA LEU A 154 31.52 3.15 -10.06
C LEU A 154 31.44 4.68 -10.13
N LEU A 155 32.06 5.31 -11.14
CA LEU A 155 32.10 6.76 -11.29
C LEU A 155 30.87 7.34 -12.02
N GLU A 156 30.21 6.56 -12.88
CA GLU A 156 29.03 6.98 -13.65
C GLU A 156 27.86 7.53 -12.80
N PRO A 157 27.49 6.94 -11.64
CA PRO A 157 26.42 7.48 -10.80
C PRO A 157 26.86 8.64 -9.88
N CYS A 158 28.11 9.10 -9.98
CA CYS A 158 28.66 10.16 -9.15
C CYS A 158 28.45 11.55 -9.79
N ASP A 159 28.38 12.60 -8.98
CA ASP A 159 28.29 13.97 -9.48
C ASP A 159 29.64 14.42 -10.08
N PRO A 160 29.71 14.75 -11.39
CA PRO A 160 30.95 15.19 -12.03
C PRO A 160 31.45 16.55 -11.52
N SER A 161 30.62 17.30 -10.78
CA SER A 161 30.98 18.57 -10.16
C SER A 161 31.85 18.40 -8.91
N ASP A 162 31.85 17.21 -8.28
CA ASP A 162 32.73 16.93 -7.14
C ASP A 162 34.19 16.90 -7.62
N PRO A 163 35.08 17.71 -7.03
CA PRO A 163 36.49 17.77 -7.45
C PRO A 163 37.22 16.42 -7.34
N GLU A 164 36.82 15.53 -6.43
CA GLU A 164 37.41 14.19 -6.31
C GLU A 164 36.93 13.25 -7.41
N VAL A 165 35.63 13.31 -7.75
CA VAL A 165 35.05 12.56 -8.88
C VAL A 165 35.70 13.04 -10.18
N LYS A 166 35.85 14.36 -10.37
CA LYS A 166 36.51 14.93 -11.54
C LYS A 166 37.94 14.43 -11.69
N ARG A 167 38.73 14.40 -10.61
CA ARG A 167 40.08 13.82 -10.63
C ARG A 167 40.08 12.34 -11.02
N ALA A 168 39.13 11.56 -10.50
CA ALA A 168 38.99 10.15 -10.85
C ALA A 168 38.60 9.96 -12.32
N LEU A 169 37.72 10.81 -12.86
CA LEU A 169 37.35 10.83 -14.27
C LEU A 169 38.52 11.21 -15.19
N ASP A 170 39.35 12.17 -14.78
CA ASP A 170 40.57 12.53 -15.51
C ASP A 170 41.57 11.36 -15.54
N LEU A 171 41.73 10.64 -14.42
CA LEU A 171 42.52 9.41 -14.36
C LEU A 171 41.93 8.31 -15.25
N LEU A 172 40.61 8.15 -15.26
CA LEU A 172 39.90 7.19 -16.10
C LEU A 172 40.15 7.47 -17.58
N ALA A 173 40.05 8.73 -18.00
CA ALA A 173 40.34 9.15 -19.37
C ALA A 173 41.80 8.84 -19.76
N ARG A 174 42.76 9.16 -18.88
CA ARG A 174 44.18 8.83 -19.11
C ARG A 174 44.43 7.32 -19.18
N ALA A 175 43.72 6.52 -18.38
CA ALA A 175 43.81 5.06 -18.42
C ALA A 175 43.25 4.51 -19.74
N LYS A 176 42.10 5.02 -20.21
CA LYS A 176 41.51 4.70 -21.51
C LYS A 176 42.46 5.01 -22.67
N ASP A 177 43.09 6.19 -22.65
CA ASP A 177 44.07 6.58 -23.68
C ASP A 177 45.29 5.65 -23.72
N ARG A 178 45.83 5.27 -22.55
CA ARG A 178 46.95 4.33 -22.48
C ARG A 178 46.56 2.93 -22.97
N PHE A 179 45.35 2.51 -22.64
CA PHE A 179 44.79 1.23 -23.08
C PHE A 179 44.65 1.17 -24.61
N ALA A 180 44.07 2.22 -25.21
CA ALA A 180 43.93 2.36 -26.66
C ALA A 180 45.30 2.33 -27.37
N LYS A 181 46.31 3.02 -26.81
CA LYS A 181 47.69 3.05 -27.33
C LYS A 181 48.48 1.75 -27.09
N GLY A 182 47.94 0.76 -26.39
CA GLY A 182 48.63 -0.49 -26.05
C GLY A 182 49.77 -0.34 -25.04
N SER A 183 49.87 0.81 -24.35
CA SER A 183 50.93 1.11 -23.39
C SER A 183 50.59 0.56 -22.00
N LEU A 184 50.58 -0.77 -21.88
CA LEU A 184 50.09 -1.47 -20.68
C LEU A 184 51.17 -1.79 -19.64
N ARG A 185 52.46 -1.53 -19.92
CA ARG A 185 53.56 -1.96 -19.05
C ARG A 185 53.62 -1.25 -17.70
N ASP A 186 53.11 -0.03 -17.61
CA ASP A 186 53.14 0.81 -16.42
C ASP A 186 51.76 0.83 -15.75
N GLU A 187 51.62 0.04 -14.68
CA GLU A 187 50.38 -0.14 -13.92
C GLU A 187 50.09 1.00 -12.91
N THR A 188 50.99 1.99 -12.79
CA THR A 188 50.83 3.10 -11.82
C THR A 188 49.52 3.85 -12.03
N ILE A 189 49.13 4.13 -13.28
CA ILE A 189 47.87 4.82 -13.59
C ILE A 189 46.66 3.99 -13.16
N LEU A 190 46.67 2.67 -13.34
CA LEU A 190 45.56 1.83 -12.87
C LEU A 190 45.50 1.79 -11.34
N GLN A 191 46.64 1.74 -10.67
CA GLN A 191 46.69 1.76 -9.21
C GLN A 191 46.18 3.11 -8.66
N GLU A 192 46.55 4.23 -9.28
CA GLU A 192 46.04 5.56 -8.94
C GLU A 192 44.54 5.67 -9.20
N LEU A 193 44.07 5.19 -10.36
CA LEU A 193 42.65 5.17 -10.71
C LEU A 193 41.85 4.33 -9.71
N ALA A 194 42.31 3.11 -9.39
CA ALA A 194 41.67 2.24 -8.42
C ALA A 194 41.58 2.91 -7.04
N LYS A 195 42.69 3.45 -6.52
CA LYS A 195 42.70 4.19 -5.24
C LYS A 195 41.74 5.37 -5.25
N SER A 196 41.76 6.18 -6.31
CA SER A 196 40.89 7.34 -6.43
C SER A 196 39.41 6.94 -6.51
N THR A 197 39.11 5.85 -7.23
CA THR A 197 37.74 5.36 -7.41
C THR A 197 37.19 4.76 -6.10
N HIS A 198 38.01 3.99 -5.38
CA HIS A 198 37.64 3.48 -4.05
C HIS A 198 37.37 4.60 -3.05
N ALA A 199 38.21 5.64 -3.02
CA ALA A 199 37.99 6.80 -2.15
C ALA A 199 36.67 7.52 -2.47
N VAL A 200 36.36 7.73 -3.75
CA VAL A 200 35.07 8.30 -4.18
C VAL A 200 33.91 7.41 -3.76
N GLN A 201 34.02 6.10 -3.99
CA GLN A 201 32.97 5.13 -3.64
C GLN A 201 32.70 5.09 -2.13
N GLU A 202 33.73 5.12 -1.30
CA GLU A 202 33.62 5.14 0.16
C GLU A 202 32.88 6.39 0.63
N LYS A 203 33.31 7.57 0.17
CA LYS A 203 32.65 8.86 0.46
C LYS A 203 31.19 8.88 0.01
N GLN A 204 30.90 8.38 -1.20
CA GLN A 204 29.51 8.33 -1.70
C GLN A 204 28.66 7.36 -0.87
N SER A 205 29.22 6.22 -0.46
CA SER A 205 28.54 5.26 0.42
C SER A 205 28.22 5.88 1.77
N GLU A 206 29.14 6.62 2.36
CA GLU A 206 28.91 7.37 3.61
C GLU A 206 27.81 8.43 3.46
N ALA A 207 27.80 9.18 2.37
CA ALA A 207 26.75 10.15 2.08
C ALA A 207 25.36 9.48 1.94
N VAL A 208 25.29 8.32 1.30
CA VAL A 208 24.04 7.54 1.21
C VAL A 208 23.63 6.99 2.59
N ARG A 209 24.56 6.53 3.43
CA ARG A 209 24.27 6.12 4.82
C ARG A 209 23.70 7.26 5.66
N ALA A 210 24.29 8.46 5.55
CA ALA A 210 23.78 9.65 6.23
C ALA A 210 22.36 10.00 5.75
N SER A 211 22.13 9.89 4.44
CA SER A 211 20.80 10.13 3.84
C SER A 211 19.78 9.06 4.28
N LEU A 212 20.17 7.79 4.38
CA LEU A 212 19.33 6.70 4.92
C LEU A 212 18.90 7.01 6.35
N ALA A 213 19.81 7.49 7.20
CA ALA A 213 19.49 7.88 8.57
C ALA A 213 18.47 9.05 8.58
N ALA A 214 18.71 10.09 7.78
CA ALA A 214 17.81 11.25 7.69
C ALA A 214 16.40 10.87 7.21
N VAL A 215 16.28 10.03 6.17
CA VAL A 215 14.97 9.57 5.68
C VAL A 215 14.29 8.67 6.71
N ARG A 216 15.03 7.81 7.41
CA ARG A 216 14.46 7.00 8.50
C ARG A 216 13.87 7.86 9.61
N ASP A 217 14.55 8.92 10.01
CA ASP A 217 14.06 9.85 11.02
C ASP A 217 12.83 10.61 10.52
N SER A 218 12.81 11.04 9.25
CA SER A 218 11.61 11.60 8.62
C SER A 218 10.43 10.63 8.60
N ILE A 219 10.66 9.34 8.30
CA ILE A 219 9.61 8.30 8.33
C ILE A 219 9.06 8.14 9.75
N ARG A 220 9.94 8.11 10.76
CA ARG A 220 9.53 8.04 12.18
C ARG A 220 8.71 9.25 12.60
N GLU A 221 9.12 10.45 12.19
CA GLU A 221 8.34 11.67 12.44
C GLU A 221 6.92 11.54 11.86
N VAL A 222 6.79 11.06 10.62
CA VAL A 222 5.51 10.85 9.95
C VAL A 222 4.67 9.76 10.64
N ALA A 223 5.30 8.68 11.11
CA ALA A 223 4.66 7.63 11.90
C ALA A 223 4.11 8.17 13.23
N ASN A 224 4.86 9.07 13.90
CA ASN A 224 4.43 9.72 15.14
C ASN A 224 3.20 10.65 14.95
N LEU A 225 2.89 11.06 13.71
CA LEU A 225 1.64 11.76 13.37
C LEU A 225 0.45 10.79 13.20
N GLY A 226 0.68 9.48 13.32
CA GLY A 226 -0.30 8.43 13.07
C GLY A 226 -0.58 8.19 11.58
N ALA A 227 0.33 8.59 10.69
CA ALA A 227 0.23 8.30 9.27
C ALA A 227 0.66 6.85 8.96
N ALA A 228 0.12 6.28 7.88
CA ALA A 228 0.56 4.97 7.40
C ALA A 228 1.92 5.07 6.71
N VAL A 229 2.92 4.34 7.23
CA VAL A 229 4.33 4.40 6.79
C VAL A 229 4.87 3.13 6.14
N ALA A 230 4.04 2.11 5.91
CA ALA A 230 4.50 0.84 5.33
C ALA A 230 5.24 1.02 3.98
N MET A 231 4.64 1.79 3.05
CA MET A 231 5.24 2.03 1.73
C MET A 231 6.60 2.75 1.76
N PRO A 232 6.79 3.87 2.49
CA PRO A 232 8.11 4.48 2.62
C PRO A 232 9.11 3.61 3.39
N GLU A 233 8.68 2.82 4.37
CA GLU A 233 9.55 1.87 5.09
C GLU A 233 10.06 0.75 4.18
N ASP A 234 9.19 0.19 3.33
CA ASP A 234 9.56 -0.83 2.35
C ASP A 234 10.59 -0.29 1.34
N ALA A 235 10.37 0.92 0.81
CA ALA A 235 11.29 1.57 -0.10
C ALA A 235 12.64 1.90 0.57
N TRP A 236 12.62 2.34 1.83
CA TRP A 236 13.83 2.58 2.62
C TRP A 236 14.61 1.28 2.86
N THR A 237 13.93 0.18 3.15
CA THR A 237 14.54 -1.14 3.34
C THR A 237 15.21 -1.63 2.06
N GLN A 238 14.55 -1.48 0.91
CA GLN A 238 15.15 -1.79 -0.40
C GLN A 238 16.39 -0.94 -0.69
N ALA A 239 16.37 0.35 -0.33
CA ALA A 239 17.55 1.21 -0.47
C ALA A 239 18.73 0.74 0.40
N ALA A 240 18.46 0.30 1.64
CA ALA A 240 19.48 -0.27 2.52
C ALA A 240 20.06 -1.57 1.97
N ASP A 241 19.22 -2.49 1.47
CA ASP A 241 19.66 -3.75 0.87
C ASP A 241 20.53 -3.52 -0.38
N LEU A 242 20.19 -2.53 -1.21
CA LEU A 242 20.97 -2.17 -2.40
C LEU A 242 22.33 -1.57 -2.01
N LEU A 243 22.37 -0.73 -0.98
CA LEU A 243 23.62 -0.18 -0.45
C LEU A 243 24.53 -1.29 0.10
N ASP A 244 23.98 -2.26 0.82
CA ASP A 244 24.75 -3.40 1.34
C ASP A 244 25.33 -4.28 0.22
N ARG A 245 24.69 -4.31 -0.95
CA ARG A 245 25.19 -4.96 -2.18
C ARG A 245 26.16 -4.09 -2.98
N GLY A 246 26.38 -2.83 -2.58
CA GLY A 246 27.25 -1.88 -3.26
C GLY A 246 26.60 -1.16 -4.46
N ASP A 247 25.30 -1.35 -4.71
CA ASP A 247 24.56 -0.63 -5.75
C ASP A 247 24.12 0.75 -5.24
N LEU A 248 25.01 1.72 -5.37
CA LEU A 248 24.77 3.09 -4.91
C LEU A 248 23.68 3.82 -5.71
N TRP A 249 23.56 3.52 -7.00
CA TRP A 249 22.58 4.21 -7.85
C TRP A 249 21.16 3.76 -7.48
N GLY A 250 20.95 2.44 -7.42
CA GLY A 250 19.67 1.88 -6.99
C GLY A 250 19.32 2.31 -5.57
N ALA A 251 20.30 2.32 -4.64
CA ALA A 251 20.09 2.81 -3.29
C ALA A 251 19.61 4.27 -3.25
N LYS A 252 20.24 5.16 -4.02
CA LYS A 252 19.84 6.58 -4.12
C LYS A 252 18.43 6.75 -4.68
N GLU A 253 18.08 6.00 -5.73
CA GLU A 253 16.75 6.05 -6.34
C GLU A 253 15.65 5.63 -5.36
N HIS A 254 15.81 4.45 -4.73
CA HIS A 254 14.85 3.94 -3.74
C HIS A 254 14.76 4.85 -2.51
N LEU A 255 15.86 5.49 -2.11
CA LEU A 255 15.88 6.44 -1.01
C LEU A 255 15.12 7.73 -1.34
N ALA A 256 15.29 8.28 -2.55
CA ALA A 256 14.53 9.43 -3.02
C ALA A 256 13.02 9.10 -3.06
N ARG A 257 12.67 7.91 -3.53
CA ARG A 257 11.30 7.40 -3.51
C ARG A 257 10.75 7.26 -2.09
N ALA A 258 11.52 6.74 -1.15
CA ALA A 258 11.12 6.63 0.26
C ALA A 258 10.83 8.01 0.87
N ALA A 259 11.68 9.00 0.60
CA ALA A 259 11.50 10.38 1.06
C ALA A 259 10.23 11.03 0.46
N GLN A 260 9.98 10.83 -0.83
CA GLN A 260 8.76 11.30 -1.49
C GLN A 260 7.51 10.66 -0.86
N LEU A 261 7.49 9.33 -0.73
CA LEU A 261 6.37 8.59 -0.14
C LEU A 261 6.10 9.01 1.32
N ALA A 262 7.14 9.30 2.10
CA ALA A 262 6.99 9.80 3.46
C ALA A 262 6.33 11.19 3.48
N THR A 263 6.71 12.06 2.53
CA THR A 263 6.11 13.39 2.37
C THR A 263 4.64 13.30 1.96
N GLU A 264 4.31 12.45 0.98
CA GLU A 264 2.93 12.22 0.55
C GLU A 264 2.06 11.63 1.67
N ALA A 265 2.59 10.70 2.47
CA ALA A 265 1.90 10.12 3.62
C ALA A 265 1.60 11.19 4.69
N ARG A 266 2.57 12.08 4.94
CA ARG A 266 2.39 13.23 5.84
C ARG A 266 1.26 14.14 5.37
N GLU A 267 1.30 14.57 4.11
CA GLU A 267 0.29 15.47 3.56
C GLU A 267 -1.11 14.85 3.56
N ARG A 268 -1.22 13.57 3.21
CA ARG A 268 -2.47 12.83 3.29
C ARG A 268 -3.01 12.84 4.72
N ARG A 269 -2.16 12.55 5.71
CA ARG A 269 -2.57 12.55 7.12
C ARG A 269 -3.05 13.93 7.60
N VAL A 270 -2.39 14.99 7.16
CA VAL A 270 -2.80 16.37 7.47
C VAL A 270 -4.18 16.68 6.87
N ARG A 271 -4.43 16.26 5.62
CA ARG A 271 -5.76 16.41 4.98
C ARG A 271 -6.85 15.64 5.73
N GLU A 272 -6.59 14.38 6.10
CA GLU A 272 -7.53 13.57 6.89
C GLU A 272 -7.90 14.23 8.21
N ILE A 273 -6.93 14.83 8.92
CA ILE A 273 -7.20 15.54 10.17
C ILE A 273 -8.07 16.78 9.92
N ALA A 274 -7.82 17.52 8.84
CA ALA A 274 -8.64 18.68 8.48
C ALA A 274 -10.08 18.29 8.13
N GLU A 275 -10.27 17.21 7.38
CA GLU A 275 -11.60 16.66 7.06
C GLU A 275 -12.32 16.19 8.33
N ALA A 276 -11.61 15.49 9.21
CA ALA A 276 -12.16 15.02 10.48
C ALA A 276 -12.57 16.17 11.41
N LEU A 277 -11.83 17.28 11.43
CA LEU A 277 -12.23 18.49 12.16
C LEU A 277 -13.59 19.01 11.68
N SER A 278 -13.80 19.08 10.37
CA SER A 278 -15.09 19.51 9.79
C SER A 278 -16.21 18.53 10.15
N ALA A 279 -15.96 17.22 10.08
CA ALA A 279 -16.96 16.22 10.44
C ALA A 279 -17.37 16.31 11.93
N VAL A 280 -16.43 16.59 12.82
CA VAL A 280 -16.73 16.78 14.26
C VAL A 280 -17.58 18.04 14.50
N GLU A 281 -17.38 19.11 13.73
CA GLU A 281 -18.26 20.29 13.78
C GLU A 281 -19.71 19.94 13.44
N ASP A 282 -19.91 19.13 12.40
CA ASP A 282 -21.24 18.65 12.00
C ASP A 282 -21.86 17.77 13.09
N HIS A 283 -21.08 16.88 13.73
CA HIS A 283 -21.55 16.08 14.86
C HIS A 283 -21.94 16.92 16.07
N ILE A 284 -21.17 17.96 16.39
CA ILE A 284 -21.49 18.90 17.47
C ILE A 284 -22.77 19.68 17.14
N ALA A 285 -22.94 20.14 15.90
CA ALA A 285 -24.16 20.82 15.46
C ALA A 285 -25.38 19.90 15.57
N LEU A 286 -25.25 18.63 15.16
CA LEU A 286 -26.31 17.62 15.31
C LEU A 286 -26.63 17.35 16.78
N ALA A 287 -25.62 17.21 17.64
CA ALA A 287 -25.80 17.02 19.07
C ALA A 287 -26.60 18.19 19.69
N ARG A 288 -26.30 19.43 19.29
CA ARG A 288 -27.06 20.62 19.71
C ARG A 288 -28.51 20.57 19.23
N ASN A 289 -28.75 20.17 17.98
CA ASN A 289 -30.10 20.09 17.40
C ASN A 289 -30.99 19.05 18.11
N VAL A 290 -30.41 17.97 18.67
CA VAL A 290 -31.15 17.00 19.48
C VAL A 290 -31.28 17.39 20.96
N GLY A 291 -30.80 18.57 21.34
CA GLY A 291 -30.86 19.08 22.72
C GLY A 291 -29.80 18.51 23.66
N ALA A 292 -28.71 17.94 23.13
CA ALA A 292 -27.55 17.59 23.95
C ALA A 292 -26.72 18.85 24.25
N ASP A 293 -25.99 18.82 25.36
CA ASP A 293 -25.00 19.85 25.69
C ASP A 293 -23.64 19.44 25.09
N PRO A 294 -23.14 20.13 24.05
CA PRO A 294 -21.88 19.81 23.40
C PRO A 294 -20.67 20.53 24.01
N SER A 295 -20.80 21.25 25.12
CA SER A 295 -19.76 22.17 25.64
C SER A 295 -18.38 21.53 25.81
N GLU A 296 -18.32 20.28 26.30
CA GLU A 296 -17.07 19.54 26.44
C GLU A 296 -16.44 19.18 25.08
N ALA A 297 -17.25 18.72 24.13
CA ALA A 297 -16.79 18.40 22.78
C ALA A 297 -16.27 19.66 22.05
N GLU A 298 -16.94 20.80 22.23
CA GLU A 298 -16.51 22.10 21.69
C GLU A 298 -15.18 22.59 22.29
N ALA A 299 -14.96 22.36 23.60
CA ALA A 299 -13.69 22.67 24.24
C ALA A 299 -12.55 21.84 23.65
N VAL A 300 -12.73 20.52 23.54
CA VAL A 300 -11.73 19.62 22.96
C VAL A 300 -11.50 19.92 21.48
N LEU A 301 -12.54 20.26 20.70
CA LEU A 301 -12.38 20.66 19.30
C LEU A 301 -11.58 21.96 19.16
N ARG A 302 -11.76 22.94 20.05
CA ARG A 302 -10.94 24.16 20.06
C ARG A 302 -9.47 23.85 20.35
N GLU A 303 -9.20 22.96 21.28
CA GLU A 303 -7.82 22.48 21.55
C GLU A 303 -7.23 21.79 20.32
N ALA A 304 -8.01 20.95 19.62
CA ALA A 304 -7.58 20.28 18.40
C ALA A 304 -7.20 21.30 17.30
N LYS A 305 -8.03 22.33 17.09
CA LYS A 305 -7.73 23.43 16.15
C LYS A 305 -6.47 24.19 16.53
N ALA A 306 -6.26 24.45 17.82
CA ALA A 306 -5.04 25.09 18.31
C ALA A 306 -3.80 24.19 18.08
N ALA A 307 -3.91 22.88 18.29
CA ALA A 307 -2.84 21.93 17.99
C ALA A 307 -2.50 21.90 16.48
N VAL A 308 -3.50 21.95 15.60
CA VAL A 308 -3.28 22.10 14.14
C VAL A 308 -2.57 23.41 13.81
N ALA A 309 -2.96 24.53 14.42
CA ALA A 309 -2.28 25.81 14.22
C ALA A 309 -0.81 25.78 14.65
N ARG A 310 -0.47 25.00 15.69
CA ARG A 310 0.92 24.72 16.13
C ARG A 310 1.62 23.63 15.33
N ARG A 311 0.96 23.02 14.34
CA ARG A 311 1.44 21.89 13.51
C ARG A 311 1.71 20.60 14.31
N GLU A 312 1.07 20.46 15.47
CA GLU A 312 1.12 19.26 16.33
C GLU A 312 0.08 18.23 15.88
N TYR A 313 0.23 17.71 14.65
CA TYR A 313 -0.82 16.91 14.00
C TYR A 313 -1.12 15.57 14.71
N GLY A 314 -0.14 14.97 15.38
CA GLY A 314 -0.37 13.77 16.19
C GLY A 314 -1.37 14.02 17.32
N LEU A 315 -1.11 15.05 18.14
CA LEU A 315 -2.00 15.48 19.21
C LEU A 315 -3.37 15.93 18.66
N ALA A 316 -3.38 16.68 17.56
CA ALA A 316 -4.62 17.12 16.93
C ALA A 316 -5.50 15.93 16.52
N GLY A 317 -4.93 14.88 15.92
CA GLY A 317 -5.66 13.67 15.54
C GLY A 317 -6.33 12.96 16.72
N ASP A 318 -5.66 12.91 17.87
CA ASP A 318 -6.21 12.29 19.09
C ASP A 318 -7.32 13.14 19.72
N LEU A 319 -7.14 14.47 19.76
CA LEU A 319 -8.15 15.40 20.25
C LEU A 319 -9.41 15.38 19.36
N VAL A 320 -9.26 15.29 18.04
CA VAL A 320 -10.39 15.15 17.10
C VAL A 320 -11.22 13.91 17.40
N LYS A 321 -10.59 12.74 17.51
CA LYS A 321 -11.29 11.48 17.86
C LYS A 321 -11.99 11.55 19.22
N ARG A 322 -11.39 12.25 20.19
CA ARG A 322 -12.00 12.45 21.52
C ARG A 322 -13.21 13.37 21.43
N ALA A 323 -13.12 14.49 20.71
CA ALA A 323 -14.22 15.42 20.51
C ALA A 323 -15.40 14.75 19.79
N GLU A 324 -15.11 13.97 18.75
CA GLU A 324 -16.10 13.16 18.02
C GLU A 324 -16.88 12.23 18.97
N ARG A 325 -16.16 11.45 19.77
CA ARG A 325 -16.76 10.51 20.73
C ARG A 325 -17.65 11.23 21.74
N LEU A 326 -17.19 12.34 22.30
CA LEU A 326 -17.97 13.13 23.26
C LEU A 326 -19.26 13.67 22.63
N ALA A 327 -19.19 14.17 21.39
CA ALA A 327 -20.36 14.66 20.66
C ALA A 327 -21.38 13.53 20.40
N MET A 328 -20.91 12.37 19.93
CA MET A 328 -21.76 11.20 19.68
C MET A 328 -22.38 10.64 20.97
N GLU A 329 -21.63 10.55 22.06
CA GLU A 329 -22.15 10.09 23.35
C GLU A 329 -23.23 11.03 23.90
N GLY A 330 -23.02 12.35 23.80
CA GLY A 330 -24.01 13.34 24.18
C GLY A 330 -25.32 13.18 23.40
N GLN A 331 -25.20 13.01 22.07
CA GLN A 331 -26.32 12.74 21.18
C GLN A 331 -27.06 11.45 21.57
N GLN A 332 -26.35 10.34 21.75
CA GLN A 332 -26.94 9.04 22.09
C GLN A 332 -27.67 9.08 23.44
N ARG A 333 -27.10 9.76 24.45
CA ARG A 333 -27.75 9.93 25.76
C ARG A 333 -29.09 10.67 25.64
N GLN A 334 -29.16 11.74 24.85
CA GLN A 334 -30.41 12.47 24.67
C GLN A 334 -31.44 11.70 23.88
N ILE A 335 -31.03 11.00 22.82
CA ILE A 335 -31.94 10.12 22.06
C ILE A 335 -32.54 9.06 22.99
N ARG A 336 -31.71 8.42 23.82
CA ARG A 336 -32.16 7.41 24.78
C ARG A 336 -33.16 8.00 25.78
N LYS A 337 -32.85 9.16 26.37
CA LYS A 337 -33.75 9.85 27.30
C LYS A 337 -35.08 10.24 26.65
N ALA A 338 -35.05 10.69 25.40
CA ALA A 338 -36.26 11.00 24.64
C ALA A 338 -37.09 9.74 24.38
N MET A 339 -36.46 8.61 24.05
CA MET A 339 -37.15 7.33 23.87
C MET A 339 -37.78 6.81 25.18
N GLU A 340 -37.04 6.87 26.29
CA GLU A 340 -37.56 6.48 27.62
C GLU A 340 -38.76 7.34 28.03
N LEU A 341 -38.68 8.65 27.80
CA LEU A 341 -39.80 9.55 28.07
C LEU A 341 -41.02 9.18 27.22
N ARG A 342 -40.83 8.95 25.91
CA ARG A 342 -41.92 8.51 25.01
C ARG A 342 -42.56 7.23 25.49
N GLN A 343 -41.75 6.22 25.82
CA GLN A 343 -42.21 4.94 26.32
C GLN A 343 -43.01 5.09 27.62
N ALA A 344 -42.50 5.88 28.58
CA ALA A 344 -43.20 6.14 29.84
C ALA A 344 -44.54 6.87 29.64
N GLN A 345 -44.64 7.79 28.67
CA GLN A 345 -45.92 8.44 28.35
C GLN A 345 -46.91 7.46 27.69
N MET A 346 -46.43 6.57 26.82
CA MET A 346 -47.27 5.52 26.22
C MET A 346 -47.77 4.54 27.28
N GLU A 347 -46.91 4.09 28.19
CA GLU A 347 -47.30 3.20 29.29
C GLU A 347 -48.36 3.84 30.20
N ARG A 348 -48.22 5.13 30.51
CA ARG A 348 -49.26 5.88 31.24
C ARG A 348 -50.57 5.93 30.47
N ALA A 349 -50.54 6.22 29.17
CA ALA A 349 -51.75 6.26 28.35
C ALA A 349 -52.46 4.88 28.36
N TYR A 350 -51.72 3.79 28.17
CA TYR A 350 -52.28 2.43 28.24
C TYR A 350 -52.82 2.07 29.62
N ALA A 351 -52.16 2.48 30.70
CA ALA A 351 -52.64 2.27 32.06
C ALA A 351 -53.98 2.97 32.31
N VAL A 352 -54.12 4.22 31.88
CA VAL A 352 -55.37 4.99 32.00
C VAL A 352 -56.49 4.35 31.17
N ILE A 353 -56.20 3.92 29.92
CA ILE A 353 -57.17 3.21 29.08
C ILE A 353 -57.62 1.91 29.76
N ALA A 354 -56.68 1.11 30.29
CA ALA A 354 -56.98 -0.15 30.95
C ALA A 354 -57.80 0.03 32.23
N ALA A 355 -57.53 1.08 33.01
CA ALA A 355 -58.29 1.41 34.22
C ALA A 355 -59.70 1.93 33.93
N SER A 356 -59.87 2.66 32.83
CA SER A 356 -61.14 3.27 32.43
C SER A 356 -62.13 2.29 31.80
N GLU A 357 -61.63 1.32 31.03
CA GLU A 357 -62.44 0.32 30.32
C GLU A 357 -63.49 -0.41 31.21
N PRO A 358 -63.14 -0.97 32.39
CA PRO A 358 -64.11 -1.70 33.21
C PRO A 358 -65.23 -0.82 33.75
N ILE A 359 -64.95 0.46 34.02
CA ILE A 359 -65.96 1.41 34.52
C ILE A 359 -66.97 1.73 33.42
N VAL A 360 -66.50 1.91 32.18
CA VAL A 360 -67.39 2.11 31.01
C VAL A 360 -68.26 0.88 30.77
N GLN A 361 -67.67 -0.33 30.81
CA GLN A 361 -68.42 -1.58 30.65
C GLN A 361 -69.48 -1.75 31.75
N GLU A 362 -69.19 -1.33 32.98
CA GLU A 362 -70.16 -1.36 34.06
C GLU A 362 -71.28 -0.33 33.88
N ALA A 363 -70.95 0.92 33.56
CA ALA A 363 -71.95 1.96 33.30
C ALA A 363 -72.91 1.56 32.18
N GLU A 364 -72.38 0.97 31.11
CA GLU A 364 -73.19 0.41 30.02
C GLU A 364 -74.11 -0.71 30.50
N SER A 365 -73.64 -1.59 31.39
CA SER A 365 -74.48 -2.65 31.97
C SER A 365 -75.64 -2.12 32.81
N TYR A 366 -75.58 -0.87 33.26
CA TYR A 366 -76.67 -0.17 33.94
C TYR A 366 -77.56 0.65 32.99
N GLY A 367 -77.27 0.66 31.69
CA GLY A 367 -78.00 1.44 30.69
C GLY A 367 -77.68 2.94 30.75
N LEU A 368 -76.57 3.33 31.37
CA LEU A 368 -76.10 4.72 31.34
C LEU A 368 -75.52 5.06 29.96
N ASP A 369 -75.67 6.32 29.54
CA ASP A 369 -75.03 6.80 28.31
C ASP A 369 -73.51 6.85 28.49
N VAL A 370 -72.80 6.04 27.71
CA VAL A 370 -71.34 5.91 27.71
C VAL A 370 -70.72 6.33 26.37
N GLY A 371 -71.50 6.91 25.46
CA GLY A 371 -71.09 7.18 24.07
C GLY A 371 -69.79 7.97 23.98
N GLU A 372 -69.72 9.09 24.71
CA GLU A 372 -68.53 9.96 24.76
C GLU A 372 -67.28 9.22 25.26
N ALA A 373 -67.38 8.55 26.43
CA ALA A 373 -66.26 7.83 27.03
C ALA A 373 -65.73 6.70 26.12
N ARG A 374 -66.63 5.98 25.44
CA ARG A 374 -66.24 4.90 24.52
C ARG A 374 -65.55 5.41 23.26
N VAL A 375 -66.03 6.52 22.69
CA VAL A 375 -65.37 7.16 21.54
C VAL A 375 -63.96 7.60 21.92
N LEU A 376 -63.80 8.27 23.06
CA LEU A 376 -62.50 8.72 23.54
C LEU A 376 -61.53 7.56 23.84
N LEU A 377 -61.99 6.48 24.46
CA LEU A 377 -61.15 5.29 24.69
C LEU A 377 -60.71 4.62 23.39
N ARG A 378 -61.59 4.56 22.38
CA ARG A 378 -61.23 4.03 21.05
C ARG A 378 -60.18 4.93 20.38
N GLN A 379 -60.40 6.24 20.37
CA GLN A 379 -59.44 7.21 19.82
C GLN A 379 -58.09 7.12 20.54
N ALA A 380 -58.09 7.03 21.86
CA ALA A 380 -56.87 6.88 22.65
C ALA A 380 -56.09 5.61 22.26
N ARG A 381 -56.76 4.46 22.08
CA ARG A 381 -56.14 3.22 21.61
C ARG A 381 -55.57 3.36 20.21
N ASP A 382 -56.35 3.87 19.27
CA ASP A 382 -55.95 3.96 17.87
C ASP A 382 -54.73 4.87 17.71
N VAL A 383 -54.70 5.98 18.44
CA VAL A 383 -53.59 6.95 18.42
C VAL A 383 -52.35 6.41 19.14
N ALA A 384 -52.53 5.76 20.30
CA ALA A 384 -51.42 5.12 21.03
C ALA A 384 -50.81 3.95 20.25
N ALA A 385 -51.64 3.16 19.55
CA ALA A 385 -51.19 2.06 18.70
C ALA A 385 -50.38 2.56 17.47
N LYS A 386 -50.65 3.78 17.01
CA LYS A 386 -49.86 4.46 15.96
C LYS A 386 -48.54 5.06 16.47
N GLY A 387 -48.29 5.04 17.78
CA GLY A 387 -47.06 5.58 18.38
C GLY A 387 -47.06 7.08 18.63
N ASP A 388 -48.19 7.78 18.45
CA ASP A 388 -48.32 9.19 18.83
C ASP A 388 -48.63 9.28 20.33
N TYR A 389 -47.55 9.37 21.11
CA TYR A 389 -47.61 9.35 22.57
C TYR A 389 -48.27 10.59 23.19
N LEU A 390 -48.14 11.77 22.57
CA LEU A 390 -48.74 13.01 23.11
C LEU A 390 -50.25 13.02 22.89
N ALA A 391 -50.69 12.75 21.67
CA ALA A 391 -52.12 12.68 21.38
C ALA A 391 -52.77 11.48 22.08
N GLY A 392 -52.10 10.32 22.10
CA GLY A 392 -52.57 9.12 22.81
C GLY A 392 -52.79 9.36 24.30
N LEU A 393 -51.85 10.00 24.99
CA LEU A 393 -52.00 10.37 26.40
C LEU A 393 -53.11 11.40 26.62
N THR A 394 -53.26 12.37 25.71
CA THR A 394 -54.29 13.41 25.80
C THR A 394 -55.69 12.79 25.69
N TYR A 395 -55.91 11.92 24.69
CA TYR A 395 -57.19 11.20 24.55
C TYR A 395 -57.44 10.26 25.74
N ALA A 396 -56.41 9.59 26.26
CA ALA A 396 -56.55 8.74 27.44
C ALA A 396 -57.02 9.53 28.68
N ARG A 397 -56.46 10.73 28.92
CA ARG A 397 -56.90 11.61 30.02
C ARG A 397 -58.32 12.14 29.82
N ASN A 398 -58.67 12.56 28.60
CA ASN A 398 -60.03 13.01 28.30
C ASN A 398 -61.04 11.86 28.51
N ALA A 399 -60.66 10.64 28.14
CA ALA A 399 -61.47 9.46 28.40
C ALA A 399 -61.65 9.21 29.91
N GLU A 400 -60.57 9.31 30.69
CA GLU A 400 -60.61 9.20 32.15
C GLU A 400 -61.55 10.24 32.78
N GLU A 401 -61.49 11.50 32.36
CA GLU A 401 -62.41 12.54 32.83
C GLU A 401 -63.87 12.22 32.49
N ALA A 402 -64.14 11.76 31.27
CA ALA A 402 -65.48 11.33 30.86
C ALA A 402 -65.96 10.13 31.71
N VAL A 403 -65.08 9.19 32.02
CA VAL A 403 -65.35 8.04 32.90
C VAL A 403 -65.64 8.51 34.33
N LEU A 404 -64.87 9.46 34.86
CA LEU A 404 -65.07 10.00 36.22
C LEU A 404 -66.43 10.67 36.38
N ARG A 405 -67.00 11.28 35.33
CA ARG A 405 -68.38 11.82 35.35
C ARG A 405 -69.44 10.72 35.46
N LEU A 406 -69.14 9.50 35.03
CA LEU A 406 -70.04 8.36 35.17
C LEU A 406 -70.04 7.82 36.60
N VAL A 407 -68.94 7.93 37.34
CA VAL A 407 -68.76 7.32 38.67
C VAL A 407 -69.91 7.65 39.64
N PRO A 408 -70.32 8.93 39.85
CA PRO A 408 -71.44 9.23 40.75
C PRO A 408 -72.76 8.58 40.32
N ARG A 409 -73.02 8.53 39.00
CA ARG A 409 -74.24 7.93 38.43
C ARG A 409 -74.23 6.42 38.60
N ILE A 410 -73.08 5.78 38.39
CA ILE A 410 -72.87 4.35 38.65
C ILE A 410 -73.13 4.06 40.13
N SER A 411 -72.60 4.88 41.04
CA SER A 411 -72.84 4.72 42.49
C SER A 411 -74.31 4.89 42.88
N GLU A 412 -75.03 5.82 42.25
CA GLU A 412 -76.47 5.98 42.47
C GLU A 412 -77.25 4.76 41.97
N GLU A 413 -76.94 4.26 40.78
CA GLU A 413 -77.56 3.05 40.23
C GLU A 413 -77.24 1.80 41.08
N ARG A 414 -76.01 1.68 41.59
CA ARG A 414 -75.66 0.65 42.58
C ARG A 414 -76.54 0.75 43.81
N ARG A 415 -76.75 1.96 44.33
CA ARG A 415 -77.62 2.21 45.51
C ARG A 415 -79.07 1.85 45.23
N LYS A 416 -79.65 2.29 44.10
CA LYS A 416 -81.04 1.98 43.69
C LYS A 416 -81.27 0.48 43.57
N ARG A 417 -80.29 -0.24 43.03
CA ARG A 417 -80.35 -1.70 42.86
C ARG A 417 -80.00 -2.48 44.13
N GLY A 418 -79.73 -1.80 45.25
CA GLY A 418 -79.35 -2.44 46.51
C GLY A 418 -78.00 -3.16 46.45
N ILE A 419 -77.12 -2.78 45.52
CA ILE A 419 -75.78 -3.33 45.36
C ILE A 419 -74.86 -2.62 46.34
N ALA A 420 -74.86 -3.08 47.60
CA ALA A 420 -73.93 -2.63 48.62
C ALA A 420 -72.69 -3.54 48.66
N PRO A 421 -71.50 -3.00 49.00
CA PRO A 421 -70.30 -3.81 49.19
C PRO A 421 -70.55 -4.88 50.27
N PRO A 422 -70.25 -6.16 49.98
CA PRO A 422 -70.32 -7.20 50.99
C PRO A 422 -69.33 -6.86 52.10
N THR A 423 -69.74 -7.02 53.35
CA THR A 423 -68.85 -6.83 54.50
C THR A 423 -67.92 -8.01 54.74
N ALA A 424 -68.26 -9.18 54.19
CA ALA A 424 -67.45 -10.39 54.26
C ALA A 424 -67.74 -11.31 53.06
N GLY A 425 -66.80 -12.21 52.75
CA GLY A 425 -66.95 -13.25 51.74
C GLY A 425 -65.77 -14.21 51.74
N ILE A 426 -65.83 -15.24 50.90
CA ILE A 426 -64.78 -16.25 50.76
C ILE A 426 -64.26 -16.23 49.32
N CYS A 427 -62.94 -16.22 49.15
CA CYS A 427 -62.32 -16.27 47.83
C CYS A 427 -62.65 -17.60 47.14
N GLY A 428 -63.26 -17.58 45.95
CA GLY A 428 -63.60 -18.79 45.20
C GLY A 428 -62.38 -19.62 44.74
N VAL A 429 -61.19 -19.01 44.66
CA VAL A 429 -59.96 -19.69 44.23
C VAL A 429 -59.20 -20.33 45.42
N CYS A 430 -58.83 -19.54 46.44
CA CYS A 430 -58.01 -20.01 47.56
C CYS A 430 -58.76 -20.17 48.90
N GLN A 431 -60.08 -19.96 48.91
CA GLN A 431 -60.94 -20.06 50.10
C GLN A 431 -60.59 -19.11 51.27
N SER A 432 -59.72 -18.13 51.07
CA SER A 432 -59.44 -17.11 52.10
C SER A 432 -60.61 -16.17 52.32
N GLY A 433 -60.89 -15.85 53.60
CA GLY A 433 -61.84 -14.81 54.00
C GLY A 433 -61.27 -13.38 53.95
N ARG A 434 -59.97 -13.23 53.68
CA ARG A 434 -59.30 -11.90 53.60
C ARG A 434 -59.52 -11.29 52.22
N LEU A 435 -60.72 -10.75 52.05
CA LEU A 435 -61.12 -10.06 50.84
C LEU A 435 -61.15 -8.55 51.08
N HIS A 436 -60.65 -7.79 50.13
CA HIS A 436 -60.89 -6.36 50.07
C HIS A 436 -61.91 -6.09 48.99
N PHE A 437 -63.06 -5.53 49.38
CA PHE A 437 -64.12 -5.13 48.47
C PHE A 437 -63.93 -3.66 48.16
N TYR A 438 -63.66 -3.36 46.90
CA TYR A 438 -63.59 -1.98 46.41
C TYR A 438 -64.98 -1.49 46.10
N ASP A 439 -65.23 -0.20 46.34
CA ASP A 439 -66.53 0.44 46.05
C ASP A 439 -66.93 0.38 44.58
N ASN A 440 -66.01 0.00 43.68
CA ASN A 440 -66.22 -0.15 42.24
C ASN A 440 -66.86 -1.49 41.81
N GLY A 441 -67.44 -2.28 42.73
CA GLY A 441 -68.08 -3.55 42.40
C GLY A 441 -67.11 -4.72 42.17
N TRP A 442 -65.81 -4.50 42.37
CA TRP A 442 -64.77 -5.53 42.33
C TRP A 442 -64.21 -5.79 43.72
N GLY A 443 -63.76 -7.01 43.96
CA GLY A 443 -63.07 -7.42 45.16
C GLY A 443 -61.77 -8.09 44.78
N ARG A 444 -60.77 -7.97 45.64
CA ARG A 444 -59.48 -8.67 45.50
C ARG A 444 -59.22 -9.51 46.73
N CYS A 445 -58.84 -10.76 46.51
CA CYS A 445 -58.33 -11.59 47.60
C CYS A 445 -56.93 -11.12 47.98
N LEU A 446 -56.71 -10.82 49.25
CA LEU A 446 -55.42 -10.33 49.75
C LEU A 446 -54.35 -11.43 49.78
N ASP A 447 -54.76 -12.71 49.79
CA ASP A 447 -53.81 -13.83 49.88
C ASP A 447 -53.39 -14.37 48.50
N CYS A 448 -54.31 -14.50 47.53
CA CYS A 448 -53.97 -14.98 46.18
C CYS A 448 -53.96 -13.91 45.09
N GLY A 449 -54.35 -12.67 45.42
CA GLY A 449 -54.38 -11.56 44.47
C GLY A 449 -55.48 -11.62 43.42
N SER A 450 -56.28 -12.69 43.37
CA SER A 450 -57.37 -12.86 42.41
C SER A 450 -58.44 -11.77 42.55
N SER A 451 -58.81 -11.16 41.43
CA SER A 451 -59.83 -10.11 41.34
C SER A 451 -61.13 -10.73 40.85
N PHE A 452 -62.23 -10.45 41.54
CA PHE A 452 -63.56 -10.98 41.23
C PHE A 452 -64.60 -9.87 41.34
N ARG A 453 -65.71 -10.00 40.61
CA ARG A 453 -66.80 -9.03 40.65
C ARG A 453 -67.80 -9.47 41.70
N TRP A 454 -68.03 -8.65 42.73
CA TRP A 454 -69.09 -8.90 43.69
C TRP A 454 -70.37 -8.22 43.19
N ARG A 455 -71.50 -8.93 43.23
CA ARG A 455 -72.81 -8.39 42.85
C ARG A 455 -73.72 -8.55 44.05
N GLY A 456 -74.58 -7.56 44.29
CA GLY A 456 -75.63 -7.65 45.30
C GLY A 456 -76.57 -8.84 45.04
N PRO A 457 -77.31 -9.31 46.06
CA PRO A 457 -78.14 -10.53 45.98
C PRO A 457 -79.19 -10.51 44.86
N ALA A 458 -79.58 -9.35 44.33
CA ALA A 458 -80.47 -9.22 43.18
C ALA A 458 -79.88 -9.76 41.85
N GLY A 459 -78.55 -9.76 41.69
CA GLY A 459 -77.89 -10.20 40.44
C GLY A 459 -77.93 -11.72 40.19
N LEU A 460 -78.15 -12.53 41.23
CA LEU A 460 -78.37 -13.98 41.07
C LEU A 460 -79.73 -14.26 40.41
N LEU A 461 -80.76 -13.47 40.71
CA LEU A 461 -82.09 -13.59 40.10
C LEU A 461 -82.12 -13.16 38.62
N GLU A 462 -81.34 -12.16 38.22
CA GLU A 462 -81.22 -11.76 36.81
C GLU A 462 -80.47 -12.79 35.95
N ARG A 463 -79.49 -13.51 36.51
CA ARG A 463 -78.82 -14.62 35.81
C ARG A 463 -79.75 -15.82 35.60
N PHE A 464 -80.67 -16.06 36.53
CA PHE A 464 -81.74 -17.04 36.35
C PHE A 464 -82.77 -16.59 35.31
N ARG A 465 -83.08 -15.28 35.20
CA ARG A 465 -83.92 -14.76 34.11
C ARG A 465 -83.24 -14.83 32.74
N GLY A 466 -81.96 -14.46 32.62
CA GLY A 466 -81.21 -14.56 31.36
C GLY A 466 -80.97 -16.00 30.89
N LEU A 467 -80.96 -16.98 31.80
CA LEU A 467 -80.93 -18.42 31.47
C LEU A 467 -82.32 -19.00 31.13
N LEU A 468 -83.41 -18.28 31.39
CA LEU A 468 -84.80 -18.71 31.14
C LEU A 468 -85.55 -17.88 30.07
N GLY A 469 -84.93 -16.85 29.48
CA GLY A 469 -85.36 -16.24 28.21
C GLY A 469 -85.66 -14.73 28.27
N ALA A 470 -85.19 -14.05 27.22
CA ALA A 470 -85.36 -12.62 26.84
C ALA A 470 -84.67 -11.59 27.76
#